data_AF-A0A4Q0VNF3-F1
#
_entry.id   AF-A0A4Q0VNF3-F1
#
_cell.length_a   1.000
_cell.length_b   1.000
_cell.length_c   1.000
_cell.angle_alpha   90.00
_cell.angle_beta   90.00
_cell.angle_gamma   90.00
#
_symmetry.space_group_name_H-M   'P 1'
#
loop_
_entity.id
_entity.type
_entity.pdbx_description
1 polymer ?
#
loop_
_entity_poly.entity_id
_entity_poly.type
_entity_poly.pdbx_seq_one_letter_code
_entity_poly.pdbx_strand_id
1 'polypeptide(L)' 'MTAKFIKELETTTEIEYVRSKMIATGMKKGLHHPATVRLSDKLDKLLNNYSPKNRMNLN' A
#
# COMPACT_ATOMS: atom_id res chain seq x y z
N MET A 1 -5.95 -23.85 -7.24
CA MET A 1 -5.11 -23.22 -6.20
C MET A 1 -4.12 -22.17 -6.76
N THR A 2 -4.02 -21.97 -8.08
CA THR A 2 -3.02 -21.08 -8.72
C THR A 2 -3.40 -19.59 -8.70
N ALA A 3 -4.67 -19.25 -8.91
CA ALA A 3 -5.11 -17.85 -9.01
C ALA A 3 -4.96 -17.04 -7.70
N LYS A 4 -5.09 -17.70 -6.54
CA LYS A 4 -4.94 -17.04 -5.23
C LYS A 4 -3.49 -16.59 -4.99
N PHE A 5 -2.53 -17.46 -5.28
CA PHE A 5 -1.10 -17.16 -5.14
C PHE A 5 -0.65 -16.04 -6.09
N ILE A 6 -1.12 -16.03 -7.34
CA ILE A 6 -0.80 -14.97 -8.31
C ILE A 6 -1.32 -13.61 -7.80
N LYS A 7 -2.56 -13.58 -7.31
CA LYS A 7 -3.17 -12.37 -6.75
C LYS A 7 -2.42 -11.83 -5.52
N GLU A 8 -1.93 -12.71 -4.65
CA GLU A 8 -1.14 -12.32 -3.47
C GLU A 8 0.22 -11.72 -3.87
N LEU A 9 0.92 -12.31 -4.86
CA LEU A 9 2.20 -11.81 -5.41
C LEU A 9 2.07 -10.47 -6.15
N GLU A 10 0.98 -10.26 -6.89
CA GLU A 10 0.70 -8.97 -7.54
C GLU A 10 0.43 -7.89 -6.50
N THR A 11 -0.31 -8.22 -5.43
CA THR A 11 -0.65 -7.27 -4.37
C THR A 11 0.60 -6.84 -3.57
N THR A 12 1.51 -7.76 -3.28
CA THR A 12 2.79 -7.42 -2.63
C THR A 12 3.67 -6.55 -3.52
N THR A 13 3.67 -6.79 -4.84
CA THR A 13 4.45 -5.99 -5.79
C THR A 13 3.98 -4.54 -5.85
N GLU A 14 2.66 -4.30 -5.87
CA GLU A 14 2.13 -2.92 -5.87
C GLU A 14 2.43 -2.19 -4.55
N ILE A 15 2.29 -2.87 -3.40
CA ILE A 15 2.62 -2.30 -2.08
C ILE A 15 4.08 -1.84 -2.05
N GLU A 16 5.00 -2.68 -2.50
CA GLU A 16 6.43 -2.39 -2.53
C GLU A 16 6.79 -1.24 -3.47
N TYR A 17 6.15 -1.19 -4.64
CA TYR A 17 6.30 -0.09 -5.59
C TYR A 17 5.83 1.25 -4.98
N VAL A 18 4.62 1.28 -4.40
CA VAL A 18 4.07 2.51 -3.81
C VAL A 18 4.89 2.95 -2.60
N ARG A 19 5.33 2.02 -1.75
CA ARG A 19 6.22 2.30 -0.61
C ARG A 19 7.52 2.96 -1.06
N SER A 20 8.20 2.38 -2.05
CA SER A 20 9.46 2.90 -2.59
C SER A 20 9.28 4.31 -3.15
N LYS A 21 8.19 4.54 -3.90
CA LYS A 21 7.87 5.85 -4.47
C LYS A 21 7.55 6.89 -3.40
N MET A 22 6.84 6.51 -2.34
CA MET A 22 6.54 7.37 -1.20
C MET A 22 7.82 7.82 -0.51
N ILE A 23 8.73 6.90 -0.19
CA ILE A 23 10.02 7.19 0.45
C ILE A 23 10.84 8.15 -0.43
N ALA A 24 11.01 7.84 -1.71
CA ALA A 24 11.75 8.69 -2.64
C ALA A 24 11.14 10.10 -2.74
N THR A 25 9.81 10.20 -2.74
CA THR A 25 9.11 11.50 -2.80
C THR A 25 9.25 12.27 -1.49
N GLY A 26 9.16 11.59 -0.35
CA GLY A 26 9.35 12.18 0.97
C GLY A 26 10.77 12.71 1.18
N MET A 27 11.78 11.98 0.70
CA MET A 27 13.17 12.44 0.70
C MET A 27 13.38 13.66 -0.22
N LYS A 28 12.72 13.69 -1.39
CA LYS A 28 12.90 14.76 -2.38
C LYS A 28 12.10 16.04 -2.06
N LYS A 29 10.89 15.91 -1.52
CA LYS A 29 9.92 17.01 -1.39
C LYS A 29 9.47 17.28 0.05
N GLY A 30 9.83 16.43 0.99
CA GLY A 30 9.37 16.49 2.37
C GLY A 30 8.12 15.63 2.62
N LEU A 31 7.91 15.27 3.90
CA LEU A 31 6.84 14.38 4.34
C LEU A 31 5.45 15.00 4.20
N HIS A 32 5.34 16.31 4.38
CA HIS A 32 4.06 17.05 4.29
C HIS A 32 3.72 17.49 2.86
N HIS A 33 4.60 17.27 1.88
CA HIS A 33 4.31 17.66 0.51
C HIS A 33 3.09 16.88 -0.01
N PRO A 34 2.14 17.51 -0.72
CA PRO A 34 0.89 16.86 -1.15
C PRO A 34 1.09 15.54 -1.90
N ALA A 35 2.16 15.44 -2.69
CA ALA A 35 2.50 14.19 -3.38
C ALA A 35 2.89 13.05 -2.42
N THR A 36 3.63 13.33 -1.33
CA THR A 36 4.01 12.33 -0.33
C THR A 36 2.77 11.86 0.44
N VAL A 37 1.90 12.80 0.83
CA VAL A 37 0.63 12.50 1.53
C VAL A 37 -0.28 11.62 0.67
N ARG A 38 -0.43 11.92 -0.63
CA ARG A 38 -1.21 11.08 -1.56
C ARG A 38 -0.64 9.67 -1.71
N LEU A 39 0.68 9.53 -1.72
CA LEU A 39 1.33 8.22 -1.78
C LEU A 39 1.13 7.44 -0.47
N SER A 40 1.14 8.11 0.67
CA SER A 40 0.82 7.52 1.98
C SER A 40 -0.62 6.99 2.03
N ASP A 41 -1.60 7.79 1.58
CA ASP A 41 -3.01 7.38 1.53
C ASP A 41 -3.21 6.19 0.57
N LYS A 42 -2.52 6.18 -0.57
CA LYS A 42 -2.55 5.02 -1.47
C LYS A 42 -1.95 3.77 -0.82
N LEU A 43 -0.83 3.90 -0.13
CA LEU A 43 -0.17 2.78 0.55
C LEU A 43 -1.06 2.19 1.64
N ASP A 44 -1.71 3.04 2.44
CA ASP A 44 -2.62 2.63 3.50
C ASP A 44 -3.80 1.80 2.97
N LYS A 45 -4.43 2.26 1.88
CA LYS A 45 -5.50 1.52 1.19
C LYS A 45 -5.04 0.14 0.71
N LEU A 46 -3.84 0.04 0.12
CA LEU A 46 -3.29 -1.23 -0.34
C LEU A 46 -3.04 -2.19 0.83
N LEU A 47 -2.48 -1.69 1.94
CA LEU A 47 -2.22 -2.49 3.14
C LEU A 47 -3.52 -2.96 3.81
N ASN A 48 -4.53 -2.10 3.88
CA ASN A 48 -5.85 -2.44 4.43
C ASN A 48 -6.57 -3.50 3.58
N ASN A 49 -6.41 -3.45 2.26
CA ASN A 49 -6.97 -4.45 1.34
C ASN A 49 -6.20 -5.78 1.38
N TYR A 50 -4.90 -5.75 1.68
CA TYR A 50 -4.06 -6.94 1.82
C TYR A 50 -4.23 -7.61 3.20
N SER A 51 -4.57 -6.85 4.24
CA SER A 51 -4.73 -7.37 5.59
C SER A 51 -5.91 -8.35 5.69
N PRO A 52 -5.69 -9.61 6.10
CA PRO A 52 -6.78 -10.56 6.36
C PRO A 52 -7.68 -10.14 7.53
N LYS A 53 -7.30 -9.12 8.31
CA LYS A 53 -8.05 -8.64 9.48
C LYS A 53 -9.38 -7.98 9.14
N ASN A 54 -9.68 -7.66 7.88
CA ASN A 54 -10.95 -7.01 7.51
C ASN A 54 -12.13 -7.99 7.31
N ARG A 55 -12.06 -9.22 7.83
CA ARG A 55 -13.18 -10.20 7.82
C ARG A 55 -13.83 -10.46 9.18
N MET A 56 -13.37 -9.85 10.28
CA MET A 56 -13.99 -10.04 11.60
C MET A 56 -14.15 -8.72 12.34
N ASN A 57 -15.43 -8.34 12.51
CA ASN A 57 -16.00 -7.53 13.57
C ASN A 57 -15.64 -6.04 13.61
N LEU A 58 -16.51 -5.23 13.02
CA LEU A 58 -16.93 -3.97 13.65
C LEU A 58 -18.35 -4.20 14.20
N ASN A 59 -18.42 -4.43 15.51
CA ASN A 59 -19.64 -4.27 16.32
C ASN A 59 -19.90 -2.79 16.57
#